data_AF-A0A1E8GQQ3-F1
#
_entry.id   AF-A0A1E8GQQ3-F1
#
_cell.length_a   1.000
_cell.length_b   1.000
_cell.length_c   1.000
_cell.angle_alpha   90.00
_cell.angle_beta   90.00
_cell.angle_gamma   90.00
#
_symmetry.space_group_name_H-M   'P 1'
#
loop_
_entity.id
_entity.type
_entity.pdbx_description
1 polymer ?
#
loop_
_entity_poly.entity_id
_entity_poly.type
_entity_poly.pdbx_seq_one_letter_code
_entity_poly.pdbx_strand_id
1 'polypeptide(L)'
;MDRLRFENVDDSNREQVLKIRPFDEQINFIESVEDCLNEADEMTLFYKERREKGEKTSFWQPMAVYEGEDMIGFIMYGHMLSTSDRLWLDRILVDKNFQSMGYGKRLVADSLALLAVKFPGKKVYLSVYDDNDRAIKIYQDLGFAFNGELDDGGEKVMETVLPAI
;
A
#
# COMPACT_ATOMS: atom_id res chain seq x y z
N MET A 1 17.71 -8.08 12.13
CA MET A 1 16.25 -7.94 11.95
C MET A 1 15.93 -8.59 10.63
N ASP A 2 15.04 -9.57 10.64
CA ASP A 2 14.63 -10.28 9.43
C ASP A 2 13.76 -9.37 8.54
N ARG A 3 13.49 -9.75 7.29
CA ARG A 3 12.56 -8.98 6.44
C ARG A 3 11.12 -9.25 6.87
N LEU A 4 10.24 -8.25 6.72
CA LEU A 4 8.81 -8.47 6.89
C LEU A 4 8.30 -9.46 5.83
N ARG A 5 7.32 -10.27 6.23
CA ARG A 5 6.66 -11.24 5.36
C ARG A 5 5.33 -10.68 4.89
N PHE A 6 5.07 -10.77 3.59
CA PHE A 6 3.86 -10.27 2.95
C PHE A 6 3.07 -11.44 2.37
N GLU A 7 1.80 -11.53 2.73
CA GLU A 7 0.88 -12.54 2.19
C GLU A 7 -0.32 -11.85 1.56
N ASN A 8 -0.86 -12.42 0.48
CA ASN A 8 -2.11 -11.92 -0.08
C ASN A 8 -3.21 -12.04 0.98
N VAL A 9 -4.12 -11.08 1.02
CA VAL A 9 -5.33 -11.24 1.83
C VAL A 9 -6.26 -12.24 1.15
N ASP A 10 -6.65 -13.28 1.88
CA ASP A 10 -7.59 -14.31 1.47
C ASP A 10 -8.44 -14.78 2.66
N ASP A 11 -9.32 -15.75 2.44
CA ASP A 11 -10.24 -16.25 3.47
C ASP A 11 -9.54 -16.74 4.74
N SER A 12 -8.27 -17.15 4.67
CA SER A 12 -7.53 -17.68 5.82
C SER A 12 -7.04 -16.59 6.78
N ASN A 13 -6.82 -15.36 6.28
CA ASN A 13 -6.25 -14.26 7.06
C ASN A 13 -7.14 -12.99 7.10
N ARG A 14 -8.22 -12.93 6.30
CA ARG A 14 -9.11 -11.77 6.19
C ARG A 14 -9.69 -11.31 7.53
N GLU A 15 -10.14 -12.22 8.38
CA GLU A 15 -10.70 -11.85 9.70
C GLU A 15 -9.67 -11.18 10.63
N GLN A 16 -8.39 -11.53 10.51
CA GLN A 16 -7.33 -10.91 11.29
C GLN A 16 -7.00 -9.52 10.71
N VAL A 17 -6.91 -9.42 9.38
CA VAL A 17 -6.68 -8.15 8.68
C VAL A 17 -7.78 -7.13 9.01
N LEU A 18 -9.05 -7.56 9.05
CA LEU A 18 -10.19 -6.72 9.41
C LEU A 18 -10.11 -6.17 10.85
N LYS A 19 -9.26 -6.71 11.72
CA LYS A 19 -9.05 -6.21 13.09
C LYS A 19 -7.93 -5.18 13.19
N ILE A 20 -7.11 -5.04 12.14
CA ILE A 20 -6.01 -4.07 12.12
C ILE A 20 -6.59 -2.66 12.24
N ARG A 21 -6.12 -1.89 13.21
CA ARG A 21 -6.52 -0.49 13.38
C ARG A 21 -5.28 0.37 13.60
N PRO A 22 -5.19 1.55 12.96
CA PRO A 22 -4.18 2.51 13.33
C PRO A 22 -4.51 3.14 14.70
N PHE A 23 -3.64 4.02 15.20
CA PHE A 23 -4.02 4.88 16.31
C PHE A 23 -5.19 5.81 15.94
N ASP A 24 -5.96 6.23 16.94
CA ASP A 24 -7.19 7.01 16.76
C ASP A 24 -6.92 8.33 16.02
N GLU A 25 -5.75 8.92 16.23
CA GLU A 25 -5.30 10.14 15.56
C GLU A 25 -5.06 9.97 14.05
N GLN A 26 -4.91 8.74 13.58
CA GLN A 26 -4.70 8.41 12.17
C GLN A 26 -5.96 7.91 11.45
N ILE A 27 -7.06 7.65 12.20
CA ILE A 27 -8.31 7.13 11.64
C ILE A 27 -8.88 8.08 10.58
N ASN A 28 -8.72 9.39 10.75
CA ASN A 28 -9.27 10.38 9.81
C ASN A 28 -8.49 10.49 8.49
N PHE A 29 -7.31 9.88 8.39
CA PHE A 29 -6.47 9.95 7.21
C PHE A 29 -6.49 8.68 6.37
N ILE A 30 -7.16 7.62 6.84
CA ILE A 30 -7.09 6.30 6.20
C ILE A 30 -8.50 5.72 6.16
N GLU A 31 -8.94 5.38 4.94
CA GLU A 31 -10.13 4.58 4.73
C GLU A 31 -10.08 3.27 5.53
N SER A 32 -11.23 2.73 5.93
CA SER A 32 -11.24 1.53 6.74
C SER A 32 -10.65 0.34 5.97
N VAL A 33 -9.99 -0.58 6.69
CA VAL A 33 -9.46 -1.81 6.07
C VAL A 33 -10.58 -2.62 5.41
N GLU A 34 -11.80 -2.57 5.96
CA GLU A 34 -12.96 -3.23 5.37
C GLU A 34 -13.32 -2.65 4.00
N ASP A 35 -13.40 -1.33 3.88
CA ASP A 35 -13.70 -0.65 2.62
C ASP A 35 -12.60 -0.92 1.57
N CYS A 36 -11.32 -0.88 1.97
CA CYS A 36 -10.20 -1.22 1.09
C CYS A 36 -10.32 -2.64 0.52
N LEU A 37 -10.69 -3.61 1.36
CA LEU A 37 -10.88 -5.00 0.92
C LEU A 37 -12.09 -5.14 -0.01
N ASN A 38 -13.19 -4.45 0.29
CA ASN A 38 -14.37 -4.45 -0.57
C ASN A 38 -14.06 -3.85 -1.95
N GLU A 39 -13.34 -2.73 -2.00
CA GLU A 39 -12.91 -2.11 -3.27
C GLU A 39 -12.04 -3.07 -4.10
N ALA A 40 -11.08 -3.75 -3.47
CA ALA A 40 -10.22 -4.72 -4.14
C ALA A 40 -11.00 -5.94 -4.67
N ASP A 41 -11.97 -6.45 -3.89
CA ASP A 41 -12.87 -7.55 -4.28
C ASP A 41 -13.74 -7.14 -5.48
N GLU A 42 -14.39 -5.97 -5.39
CA GLU A 42 -15.25 -5.43 -6.45
C GLU A 42 -14.48 -5.25 -7.76
N MET A 43 -13.28 -4.66 -7.70
CA MET A 43 -12.45 -4.47 -8.89
C MET A 43 -11.99 -5.81 -9.47
N THR A 44 -11.67 -6.79 -8.63
CA THR A 44 -11.30 -8.14 -9.08
C THR A 44 -12.46 -8.81 -9.82
N LEU A 45 -13.69 -8.70 -9.31
CA LEU A 45 -14.88 -9.20 -9.97
C LEU A 45 -15.17 -8.45 -11.27
N PHE A 46 -15.11 -7.13 -11.26
CA PHE A 46 -15.38 -6.27 -12.42
C PHE A 46 -14.47 -6.57 -13.60
N TYR A 47 -13.18 -6.84 -13.35
CA TYR A 47 -12.19 -7.10 -14.40
C TYR A 47 -11.97 -8.59 -14.70
N LYS A 48 -12.66 -9.52 -14.03
CA LYS A 48 -12.41 -10.96 -14.11
C LYS A 48 -12.38 -11.48 -15.55
N GLU A 49 -13.44 -11.25 -16.32
CA GLU A 49 -13.53 -11.76 -17.70
C GLU A 49 -12.45 -11.17 -18.62
N ARG A 50 -12.11 -9.89 -18.43
CA ARG A 50 -11.05 -9.22 -19.21
C ARG A 50 -9.68 -9.82 -18.90
N ARG A 51 -9.39 -10.08 -17.63
CA ARG A 51 -8.16 -10.77 -17.20
C ARG A 51 -8.07 -12.19 -17.75
N GLU A 52 -9.17 -12.95 -17.75
CA GLU A 52 -9.21 -14.30 -18.33
C GLU A 52 -8.95 -14.30 -19.84
N LYS A 53 -9.29 -13.20 -20.54
CA LYS A 53 -8.96 -12.97 -21.95
C LYS A 53 -7.53 -12.46 -22.18
N GLY A 54 -6.75 -12.27 -21.12
CA GLY A 54 -5.38 -11.74 -21.18
C GLY A 54 -5.30 -10.23 -21.37
N GLU A 55 -6.38 -9.49 -21.16
CA GLU A 55 -6.38 -8.03 -21.24
C GLU A 55 -5.70 -7.42 -20.01
N LYS A 56 -4.97 -6.33 -20.22
CA LYS A 56 -4.44 -5.51 -19.12
C LYS A 56 -5.61 -4.81 -18.44
N THR A 57 -5.68 -4.91 -17.11
CA THR A 57 -6.74 -4.30 -16.30
C THR A 57 -6.16 -3.66 -15.06
N SER A 58 -6.89 -2.68 -14.50
CA SER A 58 -6.53 -2.15 -13.19
C SER A 58 -6.73 -3.20 -12.10
N PHE A 59 -5.99 -3.08 -11.01
CA PHE A 59 -6.16 -3.95 -9.83
C PHE A 59 -5.69 -3.27 -8.55
N TRP A 60 -6.26 -3.73 -7.44
CA TRP A 60 -5.76 -3.54 -6.09
C TRP A 60 -5.39 -4.91 -5.55
N GLN A 61 -4.27 -4.97 -4.84
CA GLN A 61 -3.75 -6.16 -4.19
C GLN A 61 -3.53 -5.86 -2.71
N PRO A 62 -4.49 -6.21 -1.85
CA PRO A 62 -4.31 -6.14 -0.40
C PRO A 62 -3.31 -7.22 0.05
N MET A 63 -2.46 -6.86 1.01
CA MET A 63 -1.48 -7.74 1.62
C MET A 63 -1.49 -7.61 3.14
N ALA A 64 -1.52 -8.76 3.83
CA ALA A 64 -1.23 -8.85 5.25
C ALA A 64 0.28 -8.82 5.47
N VAL A 65 0.72 -8.14 6.54
CA VAL A 65 2.13 -7.95 6.85
C VAL A 65 2.46 -8.57 8.20
N TYR A 66 3.47 -9.41 8.21
CA TYR A 66 3.88 -10.18 9.38
C TYR A 66 5.34 -9.93 9.77
N GLU A 67 5.59 -9.95 11.08
CA GLU A 67 6.90 -10.20 11.63
C GLU A 67 6.88 -11.53 12.40
N GLY A 68 7.57 -12.53 11.86
CA GLY A 68 7.39 -13.91 12.32
C GLY A 68 5.95 -14.37 12.10
N GLU A 69 5.30 -14.77 13.19
CA GLU A 69 3.89 -15.21 13.20
C GLU A 69 2.91 -14.07 13.50
N ASP A 70 3.39 -12.92 13.96
CA ASP A 70 2.54 -11.80 14.36
C ASP A 70 2.14 -10.97 13.14
N MET A 71 0.84 -10.79 12.93
CA MET A 71 0.30 -9.84 11.94
C MET A 71 0.42 -8.43 12.49
N ILE A 72 1.35 -7.64 11.92
CA ILE A 72 1.71 -6.32 12.43
C ILE A 72 1.11 -5.17 11.61
N GLY A 73 0.56 -5.46 10.42
CA GLY A 73 0.12 -4.40 9.52
C GLY A 73 -0.53 -4.90 8.23
N PHE A 74 -0.85 -3.92 7.40
CA PHE A 74 -1.56 -4.08 6.14
C PHE A 74 -0.99 -3.11 5.13
N ILE A 75 -0.83 -3.56 3.89
CA ILE A 75 -0.62 -2.66 2.76
C ILE A 75 -1.60 -2.99 1.65
N MET A 76 -1.87 -2.01 0.80
CA MET A 76 -2.55 -2.22 -0.47
C MET A 76 -1.75 -1.52 -1.57
N TYR A 77 -1.44 -2.25 -2.63
CA TYR A 77 -0.80 -1.70 -3.81
C TYR A 77 -1.59 -2.08 -5.05
N GLY A 78 -1.47 -1.33 -6.13
CA GLY A 78 -2.28 -1.59 -7.32
C GLY A 78 -1.77 -0.90 -8.55
N HIS A 79 -2.17 -1.42 -9.71
CA HIS A 79 -1.87 -0.80 -10.99
C HIS A 79 -3.13 -0.15 -11.54
N MET A 80 -3.06 1.14 -11.81
CA MET A 80 -4.19 1.95 -12.25
C MET A 80 -3.98 2.43 -13.68
N LEU A 81 -4.71 1.80 -14.61
CA LEU A 81 -4.65 2.15 -16.03
C LEU A 81 -5.36 3.46 -16.32
N SER A 82 -6.42 3.76 -15.58
CA SER A 82 -7.20 5.01 -15.70
C SER A 82 -6.37 6.25 -15.37
N THR A 83 -5.40 6.13 -14.46
CA THR A 83 -4.53 7.22 -14.01
C THR A 83 -3.14 7.13 -14.65
N SER A 84 -3.08 7.03 -15.99
CA SER A 84 -1.82 7.02 -16.76
C SER A 84 -0.90 5.82 -16.48
N ASP A 85 -1.47 4.63 -16.29
CA ASP A 85 -0.70 3.37 -16.15
C ASP A 85 0.23 3.34 -14.93
N ARG A 86 -0.22 3.88 -13.78
CA ARG A 86 0.61 4.09 -12.58
C ARG A 86 0.50 2.97 -11.56
N LEU A 87 1.63 2.60 -10.96
CA LEU A 87 1.69 1.66 -9.83
C LEU A 87 1.61 2.46 -8.53
N TRP A 88 0.60 2.18 -7.72
CA TRP A 88 0.33 2.87 -6.46
C TRP A 88 0.63 1.96 -5.27
N LEU A 89 1.23 2.52 -4.23
CA LEU A 89 1.24 2.00 -2.86
C LEU A 89 0.26 2.85 -2.06
N ASP A 90 -0.98 2.39 -2.00
CA ASP A 90 -2.17 3.19 -1.74
C ASP A 90 -2.64 3.13 -0.29
N ARG A 91 -2.42 2.00 0.39
CA ARG A 91 -2.66 1.89 1.83
C ARG A 91 -1.42 1.37 2.52
N ILE A 92 -1.04 2.02 3.61
CA ILE A 92 0.10 1.63 4.45
C ILE A 92 -0.33 1.77 5.91
N LEU A 93 -0.48 0.64 6.59
CA LEU A 93 -1.02 0.59 7.93
C LEU A 93 -0.15 -0.29 8.83
N VAL A 94 0.25 0.26 9.96
CA VAL A 94 0.81 -0.53 11.07
C VAL A 94 -0.26 -0.58 12.15
N ASP A 95 -0.56 -1.79 12.63
CA ASP A 95 -1.51 -1.96 13.72
C ASP A 95 -1.02 -1.20 14.97
N LYS A 96 -1.94 -0.54 15.66
CA LYS A 96 -1.66 0.30 16.83
C LYS A 96 -0.86 -0.42 17.91
N ASN A 97 -1.01 -1.74 18.07
CA ASN A 97 -0.29 -2.52 19.06
C ASN A 97 1.22 -2.64 18.75
N PHE A 98 1.61 -2.35 17.52
CA PHE A 98 2.99 -2.40 17.03
C PHE A 98 3.53 -1.02 16.61
N GLN A 99 2.78 0.06 16.80
CA GLN A 99 3.25 1.39 16.43
C GLN A 99 4.34 1.93 17.38
N SER A 100 5.04 2.98 16.95
CA SER A 100 6.17 3.61 17.68
C SER A 100 7.40 2.73 17.91
N MET A 101 7.45 1.54 17.30
CA MET A 101 8.61 0.63 17.31
C MET A 101 9.49 0.71 16.05
N GLY A 102 9.28 1.72 15.20
CA GLY A 102 10.04 1.93 13.96
C GLY A 102 9.51 1.18 12.73
N TYR A 103 8.41 0.43 12.85
CA TYR A 103 7.85 -0.32 11.72
C TYR A 103 7.37 0.55 10.57
N GLY A 104 6.96 1.81 10.78
CA GLY A 104 6.50 2.66 9.66
C GLY A 104 7.53 2.77 8.54
N LYS A 105 8.78 3.14 8.86
CA LYS A 105 9.86 3.24 7.86
C LYS A 105 10.22 1.88 7.26
N ARG A 106 10.28 0.83 8.09
CA ARG A 106 10.61 -0.52 7.64
C ARG A 106 9.53 -1.11 6.74
N LEU A 107 8.26 -0.87 7.05
CA LEU A 107 7.11 -1.31 6.28
C LEU A 107 7.16 -0.74 4.87
N VAL A 108 7.38 0.58 4.73
CA VAL A 108 7.50 1.21 3.40
C VAL A 108 8.72 0.66 2.67
N ALA A 109 9.88 0.56 3.32
CA ALA A 109 11.10 0.03 2.69
C ALA A 109 10.95 -1.42 2.19
N ASP A 110 10.38 -2.31 3.01
CA ASP A 110 10.16 -3.71 2.64
C ASP A 110 9.04 -3.85 1.58
N SER A 111 8.05 -2.95 1.58
CA SER A 111 7.04 -2.85 0.53
C SER A 111 7.66 -2.45 -0.82
N LEU A 112 8.57 -1.47 -0.83
CA LEU A 112 9.32 -1.10 -2.03
C LEU A 112 10.17 -2.26 -2.54
N ALA A 113 10.80 -3.03 -1.65
CA ALA A 113 11.55 -4.22 -2.04
C ALA A 113 10.65 -5.30 -2.67
N LEU A 114 9.45 -5.54 -2.11
CA LEU A 114 8.45 -6.44 -2.69
C LEU A 114 8.03 -5.96 -4.09
N LEU A 115 7.74 -4.67 -4.24
CA LEU A 115 7.32 -4.09 -5.51
C LEU A 115 8.43 -4.09 -6.55
N ALA A 116 9.68 -3.86 -6.16
CA ALA A 116 10.82 -3.89 -7.08
C ALA A 116 11.05 -5.28 -7.71
N VAL A 117 10.77 -6.36 -6.95
CA VAL A 117 10.80 -7.73 -7.49
C VAL A 117 9.67 -7.96 -8.49
N LYS A 118 8.47 -7.43 -8.23
CA LYS A 118 7.29 -7.60 -9.09
C LYS A 118 7.29 -6.69 -10.32
N PHE A 119 7.85 -5.49 -10.18
CA PHE A 119 7.76 -4.38 -11.14
C PHE A 119 9.11 -3.65 -11.27
N PRO A 120 10.19 -4.34 -11.68
CA PRO A 120 11.53 -3.76 -11.71
C PRO A 120 11.59 -2.51 -12.60
N GLY A 121 12.26 -1.46 -12.12
CA GLY A 121 12.44 -0.20 -12.85
C GLY A 121 11.17 0.66 -13.01
N LYS A 122 10.03 0.27 -12.43
CA LYS A 122 8.79 1.06 -12.50
C LYS A 122 8.80 2.21 -11.50
N LYS A 123 8.12 3.29 -11.86
CA LYS A 123 7.73 4.33 -10.90
C LYS A 123 6.64 3.80 -9.99
N VAL A 124 6.74 4.09 -8.70
CA VAL A 124 5.69 3.85 -7.71
C VAL A 124 5.24 5.18 -7.12
N TYR A 125 3.94 5.28 -6.89
CA TYR A 125 3.24 6.48 -6.45
C TYR A 125 2.59 6.22 -5.10
N LEU A 126 2.52 7.25 -4.27
CA LEU A 126 1.68 7.31 -3.08
C LEU A 126 1.19 8.74 -2.93
N SER A 127 0.15 8.95 -2.11
CA SER A 127 -0.29 10.27 -1.71
C SER A 127 -0.21 10.41 -0.19
N VAL A 128 -0.16 11.66 0.27
CA VAL A 128 -0.06 12.00 1.69
C VAL A 128 -0.65 13.38 1.96
N TYR A 129 -1.45 13.51 3.02
CA TYR A 129 -1.86 14.79 3.57
C TYR A 129 -0.65 15.65 3.96
N ASP A 130 -0.76 16.96 3.72
CA ASP A 130 0.39 17.86 3.84
C ASP A 130 0.79 18.23 5.27
N ASP A 131 -0.06 17.92 6.25
CA ASP A 131 0.20 18.04 7.68
C ASP A 131 0.77 16.74 8.29
N ASN A 132 0.93 15.67 7.51
CA ASN A 132 1.53 14.41 7.96
C ASN A 132 3.06 14.42 7.83
N ASP A 133 3.71 15.35 8.52
CA ASP A 133 5.17 15.57 8.49
C ASP A 133 5.98 14.29 8.73
N ARG A 134 5.46 13.41 9.59
CA ARG A 134 6.12 12.13 9.93
C ARG A 134 6.15 11.19 8.72
N ALA A 135 5.03 11.01 8.02
CA ALA A 135 4.97 10.16 6.84
C ALA A 135 5.80 10.75 5.70
N ILE A 136 5.68 12.07 5.46
CA ILE A 136 6.45 12.79 4.44
C ILE A 136 7.95 12.56 4.64
N LYS A 137 8.46 12.71 5.87
CA LYS A 137 9.88 12.47 6.17
C LYS A 137 10.31 11.03 5.89
N ILE A 138 9.47 10.04 6.26
CA ILE A 138 9.74 8.63 5.97
C ILE A 138 9.82 8.40 4.45
N TYR A 139 8.89 8.95 3.69
CA TYR A 139 8.85 8.79 2.23
C TYR A 139 10.06 9.45 1.57
N GLN A 140 10.42 10.68 1.97
CA GLN A 140 11.61 11.38 1.47
C GLN A 140 12.91 10.63 1.78
N ASP A 141 13.06 10.11 3.00
CA ASP A 141 14.21 9.28 3.41
C ASP A 141 14.36 8.01 2.54
N LEU A 142 13.25 7.53 1.96
CA LEU A 142 13.19 6.35 1.08
C LEU A 142 13.22 6.72 -0.40
N GLY A 143 13.49 7.98 -0.73
CA GLY A 143 13.71 8.45 -2.10
C GLY A 143 12.45 8.87 -2.84
N PHE A 144 11.32 9.04 -2.15
CA PHE A 144 10.15 9.70 -2.74
C PHE A 144 10.33 11.21 -2.83
N ALA A 145 9.82 11.81 -3.90
CA ALA A 145 9.74 13.25 -4.08
C ALA A 145 8.31 13.65 -4.46
N PHE A 146 7.87 14.82 -4.01
CA PHE A 146 6.61 15.39 -4.49
C PHE A 146 6.69 15.66 -6.00
N ASN A 147 5.66 15.26 -6.75
CA ASN A 147 5.60 15.48 -8.19
C ASN A 147 4.76 16.70 -8.61
N GLY A 148 4.13 17.37 -7.62
CA GLY A 148 3.30 18.56 -7.83
C GLY A 148 1.83 18.28 -8.14
N GLU A 149 1.43 17.01 -8.20
CA GLU A 149 0.04 16.62 -8.39
C GLU A 149 -0.69 16.43 -7.04
N LEU A 150 -2.01 16.46 -7.11
CA LEU A 150 -2.91 16.06 -6.03
C LEU A 150 -3.70 14.84 -6.49
N ASP A 151 -4.03 13.94 -5.56
CA ASP A 151 -4.98 12.87 -5.83
C ASP A 151 -6.44 13.35 -5.71
N ASP A 152 -7.40 12.44 -5.92
CA ASP A 152 -8.84 12.74 -5.87
C ASP A 152 -9.30 13.19 -4.46
N GLY A 153 -8.55 12.85 -3.41
CA GLY A 153 -8.77 13.26 -2.02
C GLY A 153 -8.12 14.60 -1.65
N GLY A 154 -7.35 15.20 -2.56
CA GLY A 154 -6.60 16.43 -2.32
C GLY A 154 -5.26 16.21 -1.59
N GLU A 155 -4.81 14.97 -1.44
CA GLU A 155 -3.51 14.63 -0.87
C GLU A 155 -2.39 14.88 -1.88
N LYS A 156 -1.19 15.22 -1.40
CA LYS A 156 -0.03 15.51 -2.26
C LYS A 156 0.58 14.21 -2.75
N VAL A 157 0.72 14.08 -4.07
CA VAL A 157 1.30 12.88 -4.69
C VAL A 157 2.83 12.93 -4.63
N MET A 158 3.42 11.83 -4.20
CA MET A 158 4.85 11.57 -4.23
C MET A 158 5.16 10.38 -5.13
N GLU A 159 6.34 10.41 -5.77
CA GLU A 159 6.81 9.31 -6.61
C GLU A 159 8.27 8.96 -6.33
N THR A 160 8.61 7.68 -6.55
CA THR A 160 9.99 7.21 -6.64
C THR A 160 10.13 6.14 -7.72
N VAL A 161 11.37 5.80 -8.10
CA VAL A 161 11.67 4.76 -9.09
C VAL A 161 12.19 3.52 -8.36
N LEU A 162 11.53 2.39 -8.56
CA LEU A 162 11.97 1.11 -8.03
C LEU A 162 13.30 0.69 -8.69
N PRO A 163 14.24 0.09 -7.95
CA PRO A 163 15.45 -0.47 -8.54
C PRO A 163 15.14 -1.45 -9.67
N ALA A 164 15.93 -1.43 -10.75
CA ALA A 164 15.95 -2.50 -11.74
C ALA A 164 16.88 -3.59 -11.21
N ILE A 165 16.31 -4.64 -10.61
CA ILE A 165 17.03 -5.78 -10.03
C ILE A 165 17.28 -6.83 -11.11
#